data_AF-B0DJ94-F1
#
_entry.id   AF-B0DJ94-F1
#
_cell.length_a   1.000
_cell.length_b   1.000
_cell.length_c   1.000
_cell.angle_alpha   90.00
_cell.angle_beta   90.00
_cell.angle_gamma   90.00
#
_symmetry.space_group_name_H-M   'P 1'
#
loop_
_entity.id
_entity.type
_entity.pdbx_description
1 polymer ?
#
loop_
_entity_poly.entity_id
_entity_poly.type
_entity_poly.pdbx_seq_one_letter_code
_entity_poly.pdbx_strand_id
1 'polypeptide(L)'
;MSRCPRNGGTLNLQSTPAQPPAAASQNTQNPLNPQPRVPRTHTSPAIIQLLKNLSLPNILQKNKGIDAENDARSAKTLNNALDPVAHPQPGSEVASLITIDPEDLARLRVPSKFMAYLAENLVLNWL
;
A
#
# COMPACT_ATOMS: atom_id res chain seq x y z
N MET A 1 33.85 -55.14 0.81
CA MET A 1 34.53 -54.11 1.63
C MET A 1 35.32 -53.20 0.70
N SER A 2 34.69 -52.17 0.14
CA SER A 2 35.35 -51.19 -0.74
C SER A 2 35.57 -49.90 0.04
N ARG A 3 36.83 -49.44 0.09
CA ARG A 3 37.27 -48.24 0.81
C ARG A 3 36.96 -46.99 -0.02
N CYS A 4 36.33 -46.00 0.60
CA CYS A 4 36.24 -44.64 0.06
C CYS A 4 37.58 -43.92 0.22
N PRO A 5 38.06 -43.16 -0.78
CA PRO A 5 39.11 -42.18 -0.54
C PRO A 5 38.52 -40.88 0.04
N ARG A 6 39.14 -40.45 1.14
CA ARG A 6 38.99 -39.15 1.80
C ARG A 6 39.97 -38.18 1.14
N ASN A 7 39.48 -37.10 0.53
CA ASN A 7 40.31 -35.94 0.20
C ASN A 7 39.73 -34.69 0.85
N GLY A 8 40.57 -34.06 1.67
CA GLY A 8 40.28 -32.84 2.38
C GLY A 8 40.43 -31.60 1.51
N GLY A 9 39.60 -30.61 1.85
CA GLY A 9 39.89 -29.17 1.90
C GLY A 9 40.74 -28.52 0.82
N THR A 10 40.08 -27.70 0.01
CA THR A 10 40.46 -26.29 -0.20
C THR A 10 39.19 -25.46 -0.41
N LEU A 11 38.89 -24.58 0.55
CA LEU A 11 37.91 -23.51 0.38
C LEU A 11 38.47 -22.53 -0.66
N ASN A 12 37.95 -22.55 -1.88
CA ASN A 12 38.23 -21.50 -2.85
C ASN A 12 37.13 -20.42 -2.76
N LEU A 13 37.40 -19.37 -1.97
CA LEU A 13 36.69 -18.10 -2.10
C LEU A 13 37.22 -17.41 -3.37
N GLN A 14 36.68 -17.79 -4.53
CA GLN A 14 36.84 -17.02 -5.75
C GLN A 14 35.73 -15.95 -5.79
N SER A 15 36.10 -14.73 -5.42
CA SER A 15 35.29 -13.53 -5.52
C SER A 15 34.99 -13.20 -6.98
N THR A 16 33.76 -13.48 -7.43
CA THR A 16 33.20 -12.87 -8.64
C THR A 16 32.99 -11.37 -8.40
N PRO A 17 33.45 -10.47 -9.30
CA PRO A 17 33.16 -9.04 -9.19
C PRO A 17 31.65 -8.80 -9.26
N ALA A 18 31.18 -7.98 -8.32
CA ALA A 18 29.80 -7.59 -8.16
C ALA A 18 29.26 -6.94 -9.44
N GLN A 19 28.37 -7.66 -10.13
CA GLN A 19 27.50 -7.08 -11.13
C GLN A 19 26.45 -6.24 -10.39
N PRO A 20 26.37 -4.91 -10.60
CA PRO A 20 25.34 -4.10 -9.96
C PRO A 20 23.96 -4.58 -10.42
N PRO A 21 22.98 -4.73 -9.51
CA PRO A 21 21.62 -5.04 -9.92
C PRO A 21 21.12 -3.95 -10.86
N ALA A 22 20.62 -4.37 -12.02
CA ALA A 22 19.97 -3.52 -12.99
C ALA A 22 18.86 -2.71 -12.30
N ALA A 23 19.05 -1.40 -12.30
CA ALA A 23 18.07 -0.33 -12.08
C ALA A 23 16.82 -0.72 -11.28
N ALA A 24 16.93 -0.70 -9.95
CA ALA A 24 15.81 -0.22 -9.16
C ALA A 24 15.54 1.21 -9.62
N SER A 25 14.39 1.47 -10.25
CA SER A 25 13.88 2.84 -10.40
C SER A 25 13.56 3.38 -9.02
N GLN A 26 14.59 3.88 -8.34
CA GLN A 26 14.46 4.70 -7.15
C GLN A 26 13.76 5.96 -7.60
N ASN A 27 12.46 6.04 -7.33
CA ASN A 27 11.70 7.26 -7.45
C ASN A 27 12.15 8.17 -6.31
N THR A 28 13.22 8.93 -6.54
CA THR A 28 13.62 10.04 -5.69
C THR A 28 12.52 11.09 -5.81
N GLN A 29 11.47 10.97 -5.00
CA GLN A 29 10.45 11.99 -4.88
C GLN A 29 11.10 13.21 -4.23
N ASN A 30 11.50 14.15 -5.08
CA ASN A 30 11.80 15.50 -4.67
C ASN A 30 10.50 16.13 -4.13
N PRO A 31 10.39 16.53 -2.86
CA PRO A 31 9.12 16.93 -2.24
C PRO A 31 8.55 18.29 -2.72
N LEU A 32 9.09 18.87 -3.80
CA LEU A 32 8.81 20.25 -4.22
C LEU A 32 8.18 20.40 -5.60
N ASN A 33 7.77 19.32 -6.26
CA ASN A 33 7.03 19.42 -7.52
C ASN A 33 5.96 18.32 -7.62
N PRO A 34 4.66 18.63 -7.45
CA PRO A 34 3.59 17.67 -7.70
C PRO A 34 3.47 17.44 -9.21
N GLN A 35 4.37 16.64 -9.78
CA GLN A 35 4.19 16.09 -11.12
C GLN A 35 2.90 15.22 -11.10
N PRO A 36 1.97 15.42 -12.05
CA PRO A 36 0.77 14.60 -12.16
C PRO A 36 1.17 13.13 -12.30
N ARG A 37 0.75 12.29 -11.35
CA ARG A 37 1.03 10.84 -11.42
C ARG A 37 0.28 10.26 -12.61
N VAL A 38 1.02 9.72 -13.58
CA VAL A 38 0.42 8.99 -14.71
C VAL A 38 -0.24 7.72 -14.15
N PRO A 39 -1.56 7.51 -14.39
CA PRO A 39 -2.25 6.30 -13.96
C PRO A 39 -1.59 5.06 -14.57
N ARG A 40 -1.15 4.11 -13.73
CA ARG A 40 -0.44 2.90 -14.18
C ARG A 40 -1.35 1.80 -14.70
N THR A 41 -2.62 1.77 -14.29
CA THR A 41 -3.55 0.64 -14.54
C THR A 41 -4.80 1.02 -15.31
N HIS A 42 -5.20 2.29 -15.30
CA HIS A 42 -6.42 2.77 -15.97
C HIS A 42 -6.05 3.75 -17.08
N THR A 43 -5.63 3.23 -18.23
CA THR A 43 -5.20 4.05 -19.38
C THR A 43 -6.37 4.62 -20.16
N SER A 44 -7.58 4.05 -20.01
CA SER A 44 -8.78 4.52 -20.68
C SER A 44 -9.35 5.77 -19.99
N PRO A 45 -9.48 6.91 -20.71
CA PRO A 45 -10.10 8.12 -20.17
C PRO A 45 -11.51 7.89 -19.64
N ALA A 46 -12.28 6.98 -20.26
CA ALA A 46 -13.62 6.62 -19.83
C ALA A 46 -13.63 5.94 -18.45
N ILE A 47 -12.66 5.05 -18.20
CA ILE A 47 -12.53 4.35 -16.91
C ILE A 47 -12.09 5.35 -15.82
N ILE A 48 -11.16 6.25 -16.13
CA ILE A 48 -10.73 7.31 -15.20
C ILE A 48 -11.93 8.19 -14.83
N GLN A 49 -12.73 8.63 -15.81
CA GLN A 49 -13.92 9.44 -15.54
C GLN A 49 -14.95 8.68 -14.71
N LEU A 50 -15.18 7.40 -15.00
CA LEU A 50 -16.08 6.58 -14.20
C LEU A 50 -15.64 6.48 -12.74
N LEU A 51 -14.34 6.29 -12.49
CA LEU A 51 -13.78 6.22 -11.15
C LEU A 51 -13.89 7.56 -10.40
N LYS A 52 -13.70 8.69 -11.09
CA LYS A 52 -13.87 10.03 -10.52
C LYS A 52 -15.33 10.35 -10.19
N ASN A 53 -16.27 9.80 -10.96
CA ASN A 53 -17.70 10.04 -10.77
C ASN A 53 -18.35 9.02 -9.80
N LEU A 54 -17.56 8.19 -9.11
CA LEU A 54 -18.09 7.30 -8.09
C LEU A 54 -18.66 8.12 -6.93
N SER A 55 -19.81 7.69 -6.42
CA SER A 55 -20.36 8.29 -5.21
C SER A 55 -19.49 7.95 -3.99
N LEU A 56 -19.43 8.88 -3.02
CA LEU A 56 -18.69 8.69 -1.78
C LEU A 56 -18.99 7.33 -1.08
N PRO A 57 -20.25 6.87 -0.92
CA PRO A 57 -20.52 5.55 -0.35
C PRO A 57 -19.86 4.40 -1.13
N ASN A 58 -19.85 4.48 -2.47
CA ASN A 58 -19.20 3.46 -3.31
C ASN A 58 -17.68 3.49 -3.16
N ILE A 59 -17.08 4.67 -3.08
CA ILE A 59 -15.64 4.83 -2.83
C ILE A 59 -15.26 4.17 -1.50
N LEU A 60 -16.00 4.48 -0.43
CA LEU A 60 -15.76 3.91 0.90
C LEU A 60 -15.94 2.40 0.92
N GLN A 61 -16.99 1.88 0.30
CA GLN A 61 -17.24 0.43 0.23
C GLN A 61 -16.11 -0.29 -0.52
N LYS A 62 -15.66 0.27 -1.65
CA LYS A 62 -14.53 -0.30 -2.42
C LYS A 62 -13.23 -0.25 -1.65
N ASN A 63 -12.92 0.88 -1.03
CA ASN A 63 -11.71 1.04 -0.21
C ASN A 63 -11.68 0.04 0.94
N LYS A 64 -12.81 -0.17 1.63
CA LYS A 64 -12.93 -1.21 2.66
C LYS A 64 -12.61 -2.61 2.13
N GLY A 65 -13.09 -2.94 0.93
CA GLY A 65 -12.78 -4.22 0.28
C GLY A 65 -11.28 -4.36 -0.05
N ILE A 66 -10.69 -3.30 -0.61
CA ILE A 66 -9.27 -3.25 -0.94
C ILE A 66 -8.41 -3.45 0.31
N ASP A 67 -8.74 -2.78 1.42
CA ASP A 67 -8.03 -2.93 2.69
C ASP A 67 -8.10 -4.38 3.20
N ALA A 68 -9.27 -5.01 3.18
CA ALA A 68 -9.42 -6.40 3.62
C ALA A 68 -8.56 -7.38 2.78
N GLU A 69 -8.49 -7.17 1.47
CA GLU A 69 -7.62 -7.97 0.60
C GLU A 69 -6.13 -7.69 0.84
N ASN A 70 -5.77 -6.42 1.08
CA ASN A 70 -4.40 -6.02 1.42
C ASN A 70 -3.96 -6.65 2.74
N ASP A 71 -4.83 -6.72 3.75
CA ASP A 71 -4.58 -7.39 5.01
C ASP A 71 -4.37 -8.90 4.81
N ALA A 72 -5.21 -9.54 3.99
CA ALA A 72 -5.06 -10.95 3.66
C ALA A 72 -3.72 -11.23 2.93
N ARG A 73 -3.28 -10.34 2.03
CA ARG A 73 -1.97 -10.45 1.36
C ARG A 73 -0.83 -10.25 2.35
N SER A 74 -0.93 -9.28 3.26
CA SER A 74 0.05 -9.05 4.34
C SER A 74 0.20 -10.27 5.23
N ALA A 75 -0.92 -10.90 5.64
CA ALA A 75 -0.90 -12.14 6.42
C ALA A 75 -0.21 -13.30 5.69
N LYS A 76 -0.45 -13.45 4.38
CA LYS A 76 0.24 -14.47 3.55
C LYS A 76 1.74 -14.23 3.50
N THR A 77 2.18 -12.98 3.32
CA THR A 77 3.60 -12.61 3.35
C THR A 77 4.22 -12.93 4.69
N LEU A 78 3.55 -12.63 5.79
CA LEU A 78 4.02 -12.95 7.13
C LEU A 78 4.15 -14.47 7.33
N ASN A 79 3.15 -15.25 6.95
CA ASN A 79 3.18 -16.71 7.10
C ASN A 79 4.27 -17.36 6.24
N ASN A 80 4.47 -16.89 5.01
CA ASN A 80 5.59 -17.32 4.16
C ASN A 80 6.95 -16.98 4.79
N ALA A 81 7.08 -15.82 5.44
CA ALA A 81 8.32 -15.44 6.12
C ALA A 81 8.59 -16.27 7.39
N LEU A 82 7.54 -16.70 8.10
CA LEU A 82 7.67 -17.55 9.29
C LEU A 82 7.94 -19.02 8.94
N ASP A 83 7.23 -19.56 7.96
CA ASP A 83 7.40 -20.93 7.48
C ASP A 83 7.24 -21.00 5.95
N PRO A 84 8.33 -20.83 5.21
CA PRO A 84 8.29 -20.87 3.75
C PRO A 84 8.06 -22.29 3.22
N VAL A 85 8.19 -23.35 4.01
CA VAL A 85 7.95 -24.72 3.58
C VAL A 85 6.45 -25.02 3.59
N ALA A 86 5.74 -24.65 4.65
CA ALA A 86 4.28 -24.78 4.73
C ALA A 86 3.55 -23.71 3.90
N HIS A 87 4.16 -22.54 3.71
CA HIS A 87 3.59 -21.43 2.96
C HIS A 87 4.55 -20.96 1.87
N PRO A 88 4.71 -21.69 0.75
CA PRO A 88 5.74 -21.42 -0.24
C PRO A 88 5.52 -20.14 -1.06
N GLN A 89 4.31 -19.58 -1.04
CA GLN A 89 3.98 -18.42 -1.84
C GLN A 89 3.75 -17.18 -0.95
N PRO A 90 4.57 -16.13 -1.09
CA PRO A 90 4.35 -14.87 -0.40
C PRO A 90 3.06 -14.18 -0.87
N GLY A 91 2.58 -13.22 -0.09
CA GLY A 91 1.51 -12.34 -0.52
C GLY A 91 1.93 -11.54 -1.77
N SER A 92 0.97 -11.34 -2.67
CA SER A 92 1.16 -10.50 -3.86
C SER A 92 1.19 -9.00 -3.50
N GLU A 93 1.48 -8.16 -4.49
CA GLU A 93 1.54 -6.71 -4.35
C GLU A 93 0.25 -6.11 -3.75
N VAL A 94 0.40 -4.99 -3.05
CA VAL A 94 -0.69 -4.27 -2.38
C VAL A 94 -1.46 -3.43 -3.40
N ALA A 95 -2.79 -3.46 -3.34
CA ALA A 95 -3.64 -2.64 -4.19
C ALA A 95 -3.79 -1.25 -3.57
N SER A 96 -3.79 -0.21 -4.41
CA SER A 96 -3.96 1.18 -3.97
C SER A 96 -5.43 1.50 -3.72
N LEU A 97 -5.69 2.34 -2.71
CA LEU A 97 -7.02 2.86 -2.44
C LEU A 97 -7.46 3.90 -3.48
N ILE A 98 -8.77 4.04 -3.64
CA ILE A 98 -9.38 5.12 -4.40
C ILE A 98 -9.29 6.39 -3.57
N THR A 99 -8.68 7.43 -4.12
CA THR A 99 -8.57 8.74 -3.47
C THR A 99 -9.96 9.33 -3.21
N ILE A 100 -10.16 9.89 -2.02
CA ILE A 100 -11.34 10.67 -1.68
C ILE A 100 -11.03 12.14 -1.93
N ASP A 101 -11.87 12.80 -2.71
CA ASP A 101 -11.68 14.22 -3.04
C ASP A 101 -11.94 15.13 -1.81
N PRO A 102 -11.31 16.31 -1.73
CA PRO A 102 -11.46 17.22 -0.58
C PRO A 102 -12.92 17.61 -0.29
N GLU A 103 -13.74 17.75 -1.34
CA GLU A 103 -15.17 18.05 -1.21
C GLU A 103 -15.91 16.93 -0.49
N ASP A 104 -15.63 15.68 -0.84
CA ASP A 104 -16.22 14.52 -0.18
C ASP A 104 -15.66 14.30 1.23
N LEU A 105 -14.39 14.66 1.47
CA LEU A 105 -13.80 14.67 2.80
C LEU A 105 -14.52 15.67 3.72
N ALA A 106 -14.92 16.83 3.19
CA ALA A 106 -15.71 17.81 3.94
C ALA A 106 -17.09 17.27 4.32
N ARG A 107 -17.69 16.39 3.50
CA ARG A 107 -18.98 15.73 3.79
C ARG A 107 -18.86 14.68 4.88
N LEU A 108 -17.71 14.03 5.00
CA LEU A 108 -17.41 13.10 6.10
C LEU A 108 -17.23 13.81 7.44
N ARG A 109 -16.94 15.11 7.43
CA ARG A 109 -16.79 15.92 8.63
C ARG A 109 -18.17 16.20 9.24
N VAL A 110 -18.76 15.22 9.90
CA VAL A 110 -19.97 15.42 10.70
C VAL A 110 -19.62 16.35 11.86
N PRO A 111 -20.22 17.55 11.96
CA PRO A 111 -20.05 18.38 13.16
C PRO A 111 -20.63 17.61 14.33
N SER A 112 -19.83 17.38 15.37
CA SER A 112 -20.35 16.81 16.61
C SER A 112 -21.51 17.68 17.09
N LYS A 113 -22.73 17.12 17.10
CA LYS A 113 -23.93 17.81 17.58
C LYS A 113 -23.78 18.27 19.03
N PHE A 114 -23.02 17.51 19.82
CA PHE A 114 -22.64 17.85 21.19
C PHE A 114 -21.75 19.08 21.25
N MET A 115 -20.71 19.17 20.41
CA MET A 115 -19.86 20.37 20.35
C MET A 115 -20.59 21.58 19.77
N ALA A 116 -21.48 21.39 18.81
CA ALA A 116 -22.33 22.45 18.27
C ALA A 116 -23.28 23.02 19.35
N TYR A 117 -23.91 22.13 20.15
CA TYR A 117 -24.76 22.52 21.27
C TYR A 117 -24.00 23.27 22.37
N LEU A 118 -22.77 22.86 22.69
CA LEU A 118 -21.94 23.59 23.64
C LEU A 118 -21.51 24.97 23.10
N ALA A 119 -21.24 25.09 21.81
CA ALA A 119 -20.88 26.36 21.19
C ALA A 119 -22.04 27.37 21.20
N GLU A 120 -23.28 26.94 20.94
CA GLU A 120 -24.46 27.82 20.99
C GLU A 120 -24.77 28.32 22.41
N ASN A 121 -24.61 27.47 23.43
CA ASN A 121 -24.92 27.85 24.82
C ASN A 121 -23.83 28.70 25.50
N LEU A 122 -22.57 28.60 25.07
CA LEU A 122 -21.50 29.46 25.56
C LEU A 122 -21.58 30.89 25.00
N VAL A 123 -22.18 31.09 23.82
CA VAL A 123 -22.40 32.41 23.22
C VAL A 123 -23.52 33.17 23.93
N LEU A 124 -24.57 32.48 24.40
CA LEU A 124 -25.70 33.10 25.11
C LEU A 124 -25.42 33.44 26.58
N ASN A 125 -24.36 32.90 27.18
CA ASN A 125 -23.98 33.19 28.57
C ASN A 125 -22.95 34.34 28.70
N TRP A 126 -22.58 34.98 27.57
CA TRP A 126 -21.63 36.10 27.49
C TRP A 126 -22.26 37.39 26.90
N LEU A 127 -23.59 37.45 26.83
CA LEU A 127 -24.41 38.64 26.58
C LEU A 127 -25.37 38.84 27.76
#